data_AF-A0A2E7CKS0-F1
#
_entry.id   AF-A0A2E7CKS0-F1
#
_cell.length_a   1.000
_cell.length_b   1.000
_cell.length_c   1.000
_cell.angle_alpha   90.00
_cell.angle_beta   90.00
_cell.angle_gamma   90.00
#
_symmetry.space_group_name_H-M   'P 1'
#
loop_
_entity.id
_entity.type
_entity.pdbx_description
1 polymer ?
#
loop_
_entity_poly.entity_id
_entity_poly.type
_entity_poly.pdbx_seq_one_letter_code
_entity_poly.pdbx_strand_id
1 'polypeptide(L)'
;MDAEQLVERLEQRLDCVVDGLDDMGAPSEQLVLSPCSAELALRARADGRAFYHDEIRGFLAVPPSLAPELMVWEENGTVPVWNDGILEAPKYFSFFMDTVFSPYTPNHRKKWRIHEIMHTLCRFYWNPRMSRFSCYVGSRLSELLPVVHWYGLDEMFRNRCPKHQGARLYREYCPDCERLAKPYWMLSEEQRKELKPFALQHAHHAFQHYNSEMKACLQEIESGQRVVVHRPKLDASSDAVGYLRGHWNRLTAWSFGQFVELFMVDGADYSSDLHDFYQHQERVWSDILEGILPTQDDALRKRKLRIVQDVGYRALTMLEWCADEDLEQAIMPAVEDLSQIGVDLRSADVSQQELRQSIDQLFGIFGAFKDRFPERLIEAMPCLGYPWFEGYKTETFVEEGLNSALHESIQNIILSEHTGRFIQSDVFGESRPLRERFSKWAQHELSHETSEQIRLETWLRATPHVDEEAELFAALPDAQWGKGKLRLHKTFREDRFPSETVNQVLGWNLEQEESKLIAIWSSEGPQVFQMESEHAHLLELVRKGDLPDLEQYREDLDSLLSVGVLVWLPI
;
A
#
# COMPACT_ATOMS: atom_id res chain seq x y z
N MET A 1 -17.52 -25.67 -8.98
CA MET A 1 -16.29 -25.59 -9.79
C MET A 1 -15.11 -26.16 -8.99
N ASP A 2 -14.19 -26.89 -9.63
CA ASP A 2 -12.89 -27.29 -9.05
C ASP A 2 -11.72 -26.43 -9.57
N ALA A 3 -10.48 -26.78 -9.19
CA ALA A 3 -9.29 -25.99 -9.53
C ALA A 3 -8.99 -26.02 -11.04
N GLU A 4 -9.15 -27.17 -11.67
CA GLU A 4 -8.96 -27.39 -13.10
C GLU A 4 -9.96 -26.58 -13.91
N GLN A 5 -11.25 -26.67 -13.56
CA GLN A 5 -12.32 -25.91 -14.19
C GLN A 5 -12.12 -24.40 -14.04
N LEU A 6 -11.63 -23.94 -12.87
CA LEU A 6 -11.31 -22.52 -12.67
C LEU A 6 -10.20 -22.06 -13.61
N VAL A 7 -9.10 -22.81 -13.70
CA VAL A 7 -7.98 -22.47 -14.59
C VAL A 7 -8.44 -22.43 -16.05
N GLU A 8 -9.19 -23.43 -16.50
CA GLU A 8 -9.73 -23.48 -17.87
C GLU A 8 -10.67 -22.30 -18.17
N ARG A 9 -11.56 -21.96 -17.22
CA ARG A 9 -12.46 -20.81 -17.37
C ARG A 9 -11.67 -19.51 -17.52
N LEU A 10 -10.67 -19.29 -16.66
CA LEU A 10 -9.86 -18.07 -16.69
C LEU A 10 -9.09 -17.93 -18.01
N GLU A 11 -8.64 -19.04 -18.61
CA GLU A 11 -8.01 -19.02 -19.94
C GLU A 11 -9.00 -18.63 -21.05
N GLN A 12 -10.27 -19.04 -20.96
CA GLN A 12 -11.29 -18.79 -22.00
C GLN A 12 -11.90 -17.38 -21.97
N ARG A 13 -11.93 -16.74 -20.81
CA ARG A 13 -12.81 -15.57 -20.57
C ARG A 13 -12.17 -14.21 -20.82
N LEU A 14 -10.86 -14.16 -21.10
CA LEU A 14 -10.06 -12.94 -20.94
C LEU A 14 -9.54 -12.26 -22.22
N ASP A 15 -10.13 -12.55 -23.38
CA ASP A 15 -9.98 -11.69 -24.57
C ASP A 15 -10.81 -10.39 -24.48
N CYS A 16 -11.51 -10.17 -23.36
CA CYS A 16 -12.43 -9.06 -23.13
C CYS A 16 -11.89 -8.04 -22.12
N VAL A 17 -11.22 -7.02 -22.66
CA VAL A 17 -11.18 -5.60 -22.25
C VAL A 17 -10.96 -5.25 -20.76
N VAL A 18 -9.82 -4.58 -20.55
CA VAL A 18 -9.33 -3.98 -19.29
C VAL A 18 -9.66 -2.49 -19.24
N ASP A 19 -10.32 -1.99 -20.29
CA ASP A 19 -10.64 -0.58 -20.44
C ASP A 19 -11.60 -0.13 -19.35
N GLY A 20 -11.32 1.05 -18.81
CA GLY A 20 -12.18 1.73 -17.84
C GLY A 20 -11.86 1.46 -16.38
N LEU A 21 -10.76 0.78 -16.03
CA LEU A 21 -10.31 0.70 -14.64
C LEU A 21 -9.55 1.96 -14.17
N ASP A 22 -9.25 2.89 -15.07
CA ASP A 22 -8.50 4.12 -14.75
C ASP A 22 -9.24 5.02 -13.74
N ASP A 23 -10.56 4.88 -13.65
CA ASP A 23 -11.38 5.61 -12.69
C ASP A 23 -11.25 5.07 -11.24
N MET A 24 -10.55 3.96 -11.01
CA MET A 24 -10.53 3.30 -9.72
C MET A 24 -9.55 3.89 -8.72
N GLY A 25 -8.63 4.77 -9.12
CA GLY A 25 -7.68 5.38 -8.17
C GLY A 25 -6.35 4.69 -7.97
N ALA A 26 -6.07 3.68 -8.76
CA ALA A 26 -4.81 2.97 -8.77
C ALA A 26 -4.44 2.70 -10.23
N PRO A 27 -3.13 2.53 -10.54
CA PRO A 27 -2.71 2.21 -11.89
C PRO A 27 -3.38 0.91 -12.37
N SER A 28 -4.10 1.01 -13.49
CA SER A 28 -4.99 -0.06 -13.97
C SER A 28 -4.24 -1.34 -14.26
N GLU A 29 -2.97 -1.27 -14.68
CA GLU A 29 -2.10 -2.42 -14.92
C GLU A 29 -1.79 -3.24 -13.66
N GLN A 30 -1.94 -2.66 -12.47
CA GLN A 30 -1.73 -3.35 -11.19
C GLN A 30 -2.97 -4.10 -10.71
N LEU A 31 -4.15 -3.70 -11.18
CA LEU A 31 -5.43 -4.31 -10.81
C LEU A 31 -5.69 -5.63 -11.53
N VAL A 32 -4.79 -6.01 -12.43
CA VAL A 32 -5.07 -6.97 -13.50
C VAL A 32 -3.89 -7.87 -13.83
N LEU A 33 -2.96 -7.98 -12.88
CA LEU A 33 -1.77 -8.83 -13.03
C LEU A 33 -2.12 -10.30 -13.22
N SER A 34 -3.21 -10.76 -12.61
CA SER A 34 -3.75 -12.10 -12.76
C SER A 34 -5.19 -12.06 -13.29
N PRO A 35 -5.65 -13.14 -13.95
CA PRO A 35 -7.04 -13.33 -14.34
C PRO A 35 -8.06 -13.04 -13.23
N CYS A 36 -7.83 -13.60 -12.04
CA CYS A 36 -8.70 -13.42 -10.88
C CYS A 36 -8.71 -11.97 -10.39
N SER A 37 -7.55 -11.30 -10.41
CA SER A 37 -7.45 -9.90 -10.02
C SER A 37 -8.25 -8.98 -10.93
N ALA A 38 -8.22 -9.22 -12.25
CA ALA A 38 -9.03 -8.45 -13.19
C ALA A 38 -10.54 -8.63 -12.95
N GLU A 39 -11.02 -9.86 -12.71
CA GLU A 39 -12.43 -10.08 -12.39
C GLU A 39 -12.84 -9.40 -11.07
N LEU A 40 -11.98 -9.47 -10.05
CA LEU A 40 -12.21 -8.81 -8.76
C LEU A 40 -12.25 -7.28 -8.90
N ALA A 41 -11.36 -6.69 -9.70
CA ALA A 41 -11.37 -5.26 -9.98
C ALA A 41 -12.68 -4.81 -10.63
N LEU A 42 -13.15 -5.55 -11.64
CA LEU A 42 -14.43 -5.26 -12.32
C LEU A 42 -15.63 -5.39 -11.39
N ARG A 43 -15.61 -6.37 -10.47
CA ARG A 43 -16.64 -6.53 -9.44
C ARG A 43 -16.64 -5.40 -8.43
N ALA A 44 -15.45 -5.04 -7.95
CA ALA A 44 -15.27 -3.92 -7.05
C ALA A 44 -15.77 -2.60 -7.67
N ARG A 45 -15.38 -2.34 -8.93
CA ARG A 45 -15.85 -1.18 -9.68
C ARG A 45 -17.37 -1.14 -9.80
N ALA A 46 -18.00 -2.26 -10.15
CA ALA A 46 -19.47 -2.37 -10.24
C ALA A 46 -20.18 -2.20 -8.89
N ASP A 47 -19.51 -2.43 -7.77
CA ASP A 47 -20.00 -2.15 -6.42
C ASP A 47 -19.67 -0.73 -5.94
N GLY A 48 -19.12 0.11 -6.83
CA GLY A 48 -18.74 1.49 -6.52
C GLY A 48 -17.47 1.60 -5.68
N ARG A 49 -16.73 0.51 -5.48
CA ARG A 49 -15.45 0.48 -4.75
C ARG A 49 -14.32 1.05 -5.63
N ALA A 50 -13.35 1.65 -4.96
CA ALA A 50 -12.22 2.35 -5.56
C ALA A 50 -11.14 2.58 -4.49
N PHE A 51 -10.05 3.24 -4.86
CA PHE A 51 -8.88 3.49 -4.02
C PHE A 51 -8.64 4.98 -3.72
N TYR A 52 -8.72 5.41 -2.47
CA TYR A 52 -8.15 6.72 -2.17
C TYR A 52 -6.61 6.64 -2.24
N HIS A 53 -5.96 7.70 -2.67
CA HIS A 53 -4.52 7.79 -2.67
C HIS A 53 -4.02 8.16 -1.27
N ASP A 54 -3.25 7.27 -0.66
CA ASP A 54 -2.86 7.31 0.75
C ASP A 54 -2.14 8.62 1.11
N GLU A 55 -1.23 9.06 0.25
CA GLU A 55 -0.36 10.22 0.48
C GLU A 55 -1.04 11.59 0.36
N ILE A 56 -2.27 11.63 -0.17
CA ILE A 56 -3.10 12.84 -0.24
C ILE A 56 -4.40 12.70 0.58
N ARG A 57 -4.51 11.63 1.36
CA ARG A 57 -5.61 11.47 2.32
C ARG A 57 -5.17 12.01 3.67
N GLY A 58 -6.00 12.87 4.25
CA GLY A 58 -5.84 13.30 5.63
C GLY A 58 -6.34 12.22 6.56
N PHE A 59 -5.44 11.65 7.36
CA PHE A 59 -5.78 10.67 8.38
C PHE A 59 -6.26 11.37 9.64
N LEU A 60 -7.47 11.01 10.06
CA LEU A 60 -8.02 11.47 11.33
C LEU A 60 -7.48 10.55 12.42
N ALA A 61 -6.61 11.09 13.27
CA ALA A 61 -6.20 10.37 14.47
C ALA A 61 -7.45 10.02 15.29
N VAL A 62 -7.50 8.82 15.88
CA VAL A 62 -8.56 8.53 16.85
C VAL A 62 -8.23 9.19 18.18
N PRO A 63 -9.23 9.69 18.94
CA PRO A 63 -8.98 10.28 20.25
C PRO A 63 -8.42 9.22 21.22
N PRO A 64 -7.68 9.62 22.27
CA PRO A 64 -7.04 8.68 23.20
C PRO A 64 -8.01 7.68 23.85
N SER A 65 -9.27 8.06 24.05
CA SER A 65 -10.33 7.18 24.58
C SER A 65 -10.69 6.03 23.64
N LEU A 66 -10.45 6.19 22.34
CA LEU A 66 -10.72 5.18 21.30
C LEU A 66 -9.44 4.51 20.79
N ALA A 67 -8.30 4.82 21.39
CA ALA A 67 -7.03 4.20 21.04
C ALA A 67 -7.08 2.67 21.22
N PRO A 68 -6.26 1.91 20.48
CA PRO A 68 -6.15 0.46 20.60
C PRO A 68 -5.90 -0.03 22.04
N GLU A 69 -6.42 -1.22 22.38
CA GLU A 69 -6.19 -1.83 23.70
C GLU A 69 -4.73 -2.27 23.92
N LEU A 70 -3.97 -2.42 22.84
CA LEU A 70 -2.53 -2.63 22.86
C LEU A 70 -1.87 -1.81 21.75
N MET A 71 -0.60 -1.48 21.99
CA MET A 71 0.34 -1.34 20.88
C MET A 71 0.54 -2.73 20.30
N VAL A 72 -0.31 -3.10 19.34
CA VAL A 72 -0.31 -4.46 18.79
C VAL A 72 1.01 -4.73 18.04
N TRP A 73 1.78 -3.68 17.71
CA TRP A 73 3.14 -3.71 17.15
C TRP A 73 3.99 -2.51 17.63
N GLU A 74 5.30 -2.53 17.34
CA GLU A 74 6.31 -1.57 17.83
C GLU A 74 6.14 -0.12 17.33
N GLU A 75 5.23 0.11 16.38
CA GLU A 75 4.95 1.42 15.78
C GLU A 75 4.00 2.23 16.67
N ASN A 76 4.49 3.36 17.20
CA ASN A 76 3.69 4.29 17.99
C ASN A 76 2.73 5.07 17.07
N GLY A 77 1.42 4.97 17.31
CA GLY A 77 0.45 5.96 16.78
C GLY A 77 -0.83 5.38 16.20
N THR A 78 -1.71 6.28 15.78
CA THR A 78 -3.01 6.00 15.16
C THR A 78 -3.15 6.66 13.77
N VAL A 79 -2.06 7.23 13.27
CA VAL A 79 -1.98 7.86 11.94
C VAL A 79 -0.66 7.48 11.27
N PRO A 80 -0.61 7.45 9.94
CA PRO A 80 0.63 7.26 9.20
C PRO A 80 1.64 8.38 9.42
N VAL A 81 2.93 8.05 9.31
CA VAL A 81 4.06 8.97 9.48
C VAL A 81 4.97 8.92 8.26
N TRP A 82 5.42 10.08 7.81
CA TRP A 82 6.40 10.17 6.73
C TRP A 82 7.79 9.78 7.22
N ASN A 83 8.39 8.82 6.54
CA ASN A 83 9.77 8.39 6.75
C ASN A 83 10.48 8.24 5.40
N ASP A 84 11.45 9.11 5.11
CA ASP A 84 12.22 9.12 3.87
C ASP A 84 11.34 9.15 2.60
N GLY A 85 10.19 9.82 2.64
CA GLY A 85 9.24 9.85 1.50
C GLY A 85 8.44 8.57 1.29
N ILE A 86 8.38 7.72 2.31
CA ILE A 86 7.44 6.62 2.42
C ILE A 86 6.47 6.99 3.53
N LEU A 87 5.17 6.98 3.25
CA LEU A 87 4.15 7.15 4.28
C LEU A 87 3.92 5.79 4.96
N GLU A 88 4.52 5.62 6.13
CA GLU A 88 4.44 4.40 6.92
C GLU A 88 3.18 4.42 7.78
N ALA A 89 2.23 3.55 7.44
CA ALA A 89 0.98 3.42 8.17
C ALA A 89 1.10 2.29 9.22
N PRO A 90 0.65 2.51 10.47
CA PRO A 90 0.69 1.44 11.47
C PRO A 90 -0.13 0.25 10.99
N LYS A 91 0.40 -0.98 11.11
CA LYS A 91 -0.17 -2.20 10.48
C LYS A 91 -1.69 -2.39 10.59
N TYR A 92 -2.30 -2.05 11.73
CA TYR A 92 -3.77 -2.16 11.95
C TYR A 92 -4.50 -0.81 11.91
N PHE A 93 -3.84 0.26 11.47
CA PHE A 93 -4.47 1.55 11.14
C PHE A 93 -4.34 1.91 9.65
N SER A 94 -3.53 1.16 8.91
CA SER A 94 -3.55 1.12 7.44
C SER A 94 -4.73 0.31 6.89
N PHE A 95 -5.41 -0.45 7.76
CA PHE A 95 -6.38 -1.45 7.37
C PHE A 95 -7.61 -1.41 8.28
N PHE A 96 -8.78 -1.11 7.70
CA PHE A 96 -10.08 -1.14 8.37
C PHE A 96 -11.03 -2.02 7.55
N MET A 97 -11.56 -3.10 8.14
CA MET A 97 -12.48 -4.01 7.42
C MET A 97 -13.81 -3.31 7.04
N ASP A 98 -14.14 -2.23 7.74
CA ASP A 98 -15.32 -1.39 7.54
C ASP A 98 -15.10 -0.20 6.59
N THR A 99 -13.89 -0.04 6.02
CA THR A 99 -13.65 1.02 5.05
C THR A 99 -14.47 0.82 3.78
N VAL A 100 -14.98 1.90 3.21
CA VAL A 100 -15.74 1.87 1.96
C VAL A 100 -14.86 1.95 0.72
N PHE A 101 -13.66 2.51 0.87
CA PHE A 101 -12.61 2.62 -0.14
C PHE A 101 -11.29 2.08 0.40
N SER A 102 -10.50 1.48 -0.49
CA SER A 102 -9.20 0.91 -0.14
C SER A 102 -8.08 1.96 -0.23
N PRO A 103 -7.01 1.85 0.55
CA PRO A 103 -5.83 2.68 0.35
C PRO A 103 -5.04 2.24 -0.90
N TYR A 104 -4.70 3.21 -1.75
CA TYR A 104 -3.61 3.08 -2.72
C TYR A 104 -2.34 3.70 -2.13
N THR A 105 -1.47 2.85 -1.60
CA THR A 105 -0.14 3.22 -1.07
C THR A 105 0.95 2.92 -2.10
N PRO A 106 1.53 3.90 -2.83
CA PRO A 106 2.47 3.67 -3.95
C PRO A 106 3.64 2.72 -3.64
N ASN A 107 4.04 2.62 -2.37
CA ASN A 107 5.17 1.82 -1.90
C ASN A 107 4.86 0.32 -1.70
N HIS A 108 3.58 -0.08 -1.70
CA HIS A 108 3.23 -1.50 -1.57
C HIS A 108 3.41 -2.28 -2.87
N ARG A 109 3.54 -3.61 -2.73
CA ARG A 109 3.62 -4.55 -3.85
C ARG A 109 2.38 -4.44 -4.73
N LYS A 110 2.52 -4.72 -6.03
CA LYS A 110 1.40 -4.56 -6.97
C LYS A 110 0.18 -5.42 -6.60
N LYS A 111 0.41 -6.60 -6.02
CA LYS A 111 -0.69 -7.48 -5.57
C LYS A 111 -1.46 -6.99 -4.33
N TRP A 112 -0.96 -5.97 -3.63
CA TRP A 112 -1.62 -5.37 -2.48
C TRP A 112 -2.95 -4.73 -2.84
N ARG A 113 -3.09 -4.18 -4.05
CA ARG A 113 -4.29 -3.43 -4.44
C ARG A 113 -5.54 -4.28 -4.42
N ILE A 114 -5.49 -5.42 -5.08
CA ILE A 114 -6.65 -6.30 -5.12
C ILE A 114 -6.89 -6.99 -3.78
N HIS A 115 -5.84 -7.25 -3.00
CA HIS A 115 -6.03 -7.71 -1.62
C HIS A 115 -6.83 -6.69 -0.79
N GLU A 116 -6.46 -5.40 -0.84
CA GLU A 116 -7.18 -4.33 -0.15
C GLU A 116 -8.61 -4.13 -0.67
N ILE A 117 -8.82 -4.20 -1.99
CA ILE A 117 -10.17 -4.03 -2.54
C ILE A 117 -11.09 -5.20 -2.18
N MET A 118 -10.51 -6.39 -2.00
CA MET A 118 -11.26 -7.57 -1.60
C MET A 118 -11.84 -7.42 -0.20
N HIS A 119 -11.12 -6.79 0.73
CA HIS A 119 -11.67 -6.45 2.05
C HIS A 119 -12.97 -5.65 1.95
N THR A 120 -13.02 -4.66 1.05
CA THR A 120 -14.23 -3.85 0.85
C THR A 120 -15.39 -4.63 0.20
N LEU A 121 -15.09 -5.60 -0.66
CA LEU A 121 -16.07 -6.49 -1.28
C LEU A 121 -16.62 -7.54 -0.30
N CYS A 122 -15.76 -8.02 0.60
CA CYS A 122 -16.11 -8.96 1.65
C CYS A 122 -17.04 -8.36 2.69
N ARG A 123 -17.16 -7.02 2.74
CA ARG A 123 -17.94 -6.30 3.75
C ARG A 123 -17.41 -6.61 5.16
N PHE A 124 -18.18 -6.23 6.18
CA PHE A 124 -17.81 -6.47 7.57
C PHE A 124 -18.99 -6.98 8.40
N TYR A 125 -18.65 -7.59 9.53
CA TYR A 125 -19.60 -7.95 10.58
C TYR A 125 -19.66 -6.85 11.63
N TRP A 126 -20.85 -6.42 12.01
CA TRP A 126 -21.04 -5.55 13.16
C TRP A 126 -22.43 -5.71 13.77
N ASN A 127 -22.49 -5.71 15.09
CA ASN A 127 -23.75 -5.71 15.84
C ASN A 127 -23.55 -4.85 17.09
N PRO A 128 -24.50 -3.97 17.47
CA PRO A 128 -24.35 -3.13 18.66
C PRO A 128 -24.25 -3.94 19.96
N ARG A 129 -24.60 -5.23 19.92
CA ARG A 129 -24.50 -6.19 21.02
C ARG A 129 -23.45 -7.28 20.76
N MET A 130 -22.55 -7.08 19.80
CA MET A 130 -21.51 -8.05 19.52
C MET A 130 -20.65 -8.30 20.76
N SER A 131 -20.27 -9.56 20.96
CA SER A 131 -19.25 -9.91 21.95
C SER A 131 -17.86 -9.76 21.33
N ARG A 132 -16.81 -9.74 22.15
CA ARG A 132 -15.43 -9.83 21.64
C ARG A 132 -15.21 -11.08 20.79
N PHE A 133 -15.84 -12.20 21.16
CA PHE A 133 -15.75 -13.43 20.39
C PHE A 133 -16.40 -13.29 19.02
N SER A 134 -17.60 -12.71 18.92
CA SER A 134 -18.25 -12.52 17.62
C SER A 134 -17.52 -11.49 16.75
N CYS A 135 -16.94 -10.45 17.34
CA CYS A 135 -16.04 -9.53 16.62
C CYS A 135 -14.79 -10.26 16.10
N TYR A 136 -14.17 -11.12 16.89
CA TYR A 136 -13.06 -11.98 16.45
C TYR A 136 -13.44 -12.88 15.27
N VAL A 137 -14.57 -13.60 15.34
CA VAL A 137 -15.02 -14.48 14.25
C VAL A 137 -15.36 -13.67 12.99
N GLY A 138 -16.04 -12.54 13.16
CA GLY A 138 -16.31 -11.60 12.07
C GLY A 138 -15.02 -11.09 11.40
N SER A 139 -14.00 -10.76 12.19
CA SER A 139 -12.70 -10.31 11.67
C SER A 139 -12.00 -11.43 10.90
N ARG A 140 -12.01 -12.66 11.42
CA ARG A 140 -11.44 -13.83 10.76
C ARG A 140 -12.11 -14.13 9.42
N LEU A 141 -13.44 -14.00 9.35
CA LEU A 141 -14.20 -14.19 8.12
C LEU A 141 -13.92 -13.10 7.08
N SER A 142 -13.78 -11.85 7.52
CA SER A 142 -13.49 -10.72 6.62
C SER A 142 -12.09 -10.85 5.99
N GLU A 143 -11.09 -11.32 6.74
CA GLU A 143 -9.72 -11.52 6.27
C GLU A 143 -9.56 -12.74 5.35
N LEU A 144 -10.44 -13.73 5.47
CA LEU A 144 -10.26 -15.04 4.84
C LEU A 144 -10.05 -14.96 3.32
N LEU A 145 -11.01 -14.37 2.62
CA LEU A 145 -10.98 -14.30 1.17
C LEU A 145 -9.80 -13.46 0.63
N PRO A 146 -9.50 -12.27 1.19
CA PRO A 146 -8.28 -11.50 0.91
C PRO A 146 -6.99 -12.31 1.03
N VAL A 147 -6.84 -13.15 2.06
CA VAL A 147 -5.66 -14.01 2.23
C VAL A 147 -5.64 -15.18 1.23
N VAL A 148 -6.79 -15.79 0.97
CA VAL A 148 -6.95 -16.85 -0.05
C VAL A 148 -6.56 -16.31 -1.43
N HIS A 149 -6.96 -15.09 -1.75
CA HIS A 149 -6.56 -14.40 -2.96
C HIS A 149 -5.06 -14.14 -3.00
N TRP A 150 -4.51 -13.51 -1.95
CA TRP A 150 -3.10 -13.09 -1.91
C TRP A 150 -2.08 -14.24 -2.06
N TYR A 151 -2.37 -15.41 -1.48
CA TYR A 151 -1.46 -16.58 -1.52
C TYR A 151 -1.84 -17.65 -2.55
N GLY A 152 -3.03 -17.54 -3.14
CA GLY A 152 -3.60 -18.51 -4.06
C GLY A 152 -3.98 -17.85 -5.37
N LEU A 153 -5.16 -17.21 -5.41
CA LEU A 153 -5.76 -16.74 -6.66
C LEU A 153 -4.90 -15.74 -7.43
N ASP A 154 -4.23 -14.79 -6.76
CA ASP A 154 -3.40 -13.80 -7.46
C ASP A 154 -2.06 -14.34 -7.96
N GLU A 155 -1.62 -15.48 -7.43
CA GLU A 155 -0.41 -16.15 -7.91
C GLU A 155 -0.70 -17.01 -9.16
N MET A 156 -1.97 -17.23 -9.50
CA MET A 156 -2.35 -17.97 -10.71
C MET A 156 -1.88 -17.20 -11.96
N PHE A 157 -1.07 -17.86 -12.78
CA PHE A 157 -0.42 -17.29 -13.96
C PHE A 157 0.49 -16.07 -13.70
N ARG A 158 0.85 -15.81 -12.44
CA ARG A 158 1.77 -14.72 -12.13
C ARG A 158 3.19 -15.10 -12.54
N ASN A 159 3.81 -14.27 -13.36
CA ASN A 159 5.19 -14.47 -13.78
C ASN A 159 6.14 -14.10 -12.63
N ARG A 160 7.05 -15.02 -12.27
CA ARG A 160 8.05 -14.82 -11.21
C ARG A 160 9.45 -15.07 -11.76
N CYS A 161 10.49 -14.62 -11.05
CA CYS A 161 11.86 -14.97 -11.42
C CYS A 161 12.10 -16.48 -11.24
N PRO A 162 13.10 -17.09 -11.93
CA PRO A 162 13.37 -18.53 -11.85
C PRO A 162 13.52 -19.08 -10.42
N LYS A 163 14.06 -18.29 -9.49
CA LYS A 163 14.21 -18.66 -8.07
C LYS A 163 12.87 -18.85 -7.34
N HIS A 164 11.82 -18.17 -7.77
CA HIS A 164 10.55 -18.07 -7.04
C HIS A 164 9.34 -18.58 -7.83
N GLN A 165 9.53 -19.10 -9.05
CA GLN A 165 8.41 -19.64 -9.83
C GLN A 165 7.81 -20.86 -9.11
N GLY A 166 6.49 -20.80 -8.85
CA GLY A 166 5.76 -21.82 -8.08
C GLY A 166 6.00 -21.79 -6.56
N ALA A 167 6.81 -20.85 -6.06
CA ALA A 167 7.06 -20.69 -4.63
C ALA A 167 5.98 -19.81 -3.97
N ARG A 168 5.69 -20.08 -2.69
CA ARG A 168 4.85 -19.21 -1.85
C ARG A 168 5.73 -18.23 -1.09
N LEU A 169 5.64 -16.96 -1.44
CA LEU A 169 6.36 -15.87 -0.77
C LEU A 169 5.46 -15.29 0.33
N TYR A 170 5.81 -15.52 1.59
CA TYR A 170 4.99 -15.10 2.74
C TYR A 170 5.31 -13.68 3.16
N ARG A 171 6.60 -13.40 3.35
CA ARG A 171 7.12 -12.09 3.77
C ARG A 171 8.18 -11.56 2.81
N GLU A 172 8.81 -12.45 2.02
CA GLU A 172 9.93 -12.09 1.16
C GLU A 172 9.50 -11.14 0.03
N TYR A 173 10.13 -9.97 -0.08
CA TYR A 173 10.02 -9.10 -1.25
C TYR A 173 11.09 -9.49 -2.28
N CYS A 174 10.75 -9.48 -3.56
CA CYS A 174 11.71 -9.75 -4.63
C CYS A 174 11.51 -8.72 -5.76
N PRO A 175 12.44 -7.78 -5.95
CA PRO A 175 12.31 -6.74 -6.97
C PRO A 175 12.25 -7.33 -8.39
N ASP A 176 12.98 -8.43 -8.65
CA ASP A 176 12.96 -9.10 -9.94
C ASP A 176 11.58 -9.71 -10.24
N CYS A 177 10.92 -10.29 -9.23
CA CYS A 177 9.55 -10.76 -9.38
C CYS A 177 8.56 -9.63 -9.66
N GLU A 178 8.68 -8.48 -8.97
CA GLU A 178 7.76 -7.34 -9.20
C GLU A 178 8.01 -6.66 -10.56
N ARG A 179 9.26 -6.67 -11.06
CA ARG A 179 9.61 -6.22 -12.42
C ARG A 179 9.05 -7.14 -13.50
N LEU A 180 9.08 -8.46 -13.27
CA LEU A 180 8.56 -9.46 -14.21
C LEU A 180 7.02 -9.56 -14.21
N ALA A 181 6.37 -9.09 -13.15
CA ALA A 181 4.92 -9.07 -13.04
C ALA A 181 4.32 -8.09 -14.06
N LYS A 182 3.72 -8.67 -15.10
CA LYS A 182 2.94 -7.99 -16.14
C LYS A 182 1.53 -8.60 -16.22
N PRO A 183 0.53 -7.84 -16.69
CA PRO A 183 -0.81 -8.34 -16.89
C PRO A 183 -0.88 -9.64 -17.72
N TYR A 184 -1.81 -10.51 -17.35
CA TYR A 184 -1.97 -11.84 -17.96
C TYR A 184 -2.10 -11.82 -19.49
N TRP A 185 -2.85 -10.87 -20.04
CA TRP A 185 -3.04 -10.77 -21.49
C TRP A 185 -1.76 -10.38 -22.25
N MET A 186 -0.77 -9.79 -21.56
CA MET A 186 0.54 -9.48 -22.12
C MET A 186 1.48 -10.69 -22.13
N LEU A 187 1.03 -11.86 -21.66
CA LEU A 187 1.77 -13.12 -21.74
C LEU A 187 1.53 -13.77 -23.11
N SER A 188 2.60 -14.27 -23.73
CA SER A 188 2.48 -15.08 -24.95
C SER A 188 1.79 -16.41 -24.65
N GLU A 189 1.28 -17.08 -25.68
CA GLU A 189 0.63 -18.39 -25.53
C GLU A 189 1.58 -19.43 -24.91
N GLU A 190 2.86 -19.41 -25.29
CA GLU A 190 3.90 -20.27 -24.71
C GLU A 190 4.10 -19.99 -23.23
N GLN A 191 4.21 -18.71 -22.84
CA GLN A 191 4.34 -18.33 -21.43
C GLN A 191 3.13 -18.81 -20.61
N ARG A 192 1.91 -18.68 -21.13
CA ARG A 192 0.70 -19.16 -20.46
C ARG A 192 0.72 -20.68 -20.27
N LYS A 193 1.14 -21.43 -21.30
CA LYS A 193 1.31 -22.89 -21.23
C LYS A 193 2.34 -23.30 -20.18
N GLU A 194 3.48 -22.61 -20.12
CA GLU A 194 4.53 -22.85 -19.11
C GLU A 194 4.05 -22.55 -17.68
N LEU A 195 3.20 -21.53 -17.51
CA LEU A 195 2.69 -21.11 -16.21
C LEU A 195 1.49 -21.94 -15.71
N LYS A 196 0.78 -22.64 -16.60
CA LYS A 196 -0.44 -23.39 -16.28
C LYS A 196 -0.27 -24.42 -15.15
N PRO A 197 0.80 -25.23 -15.07
CA PRO A 197 1.00 -26.16 -13.95
C PRO A 197 1.09 -25.45 -12.59
N PHE A 198 1.75 -24.29 -12.55
CA PHE A 198 1.82 -23.48 -11.33
C PHE A 198 0.47 -22.84 -10.99
N ALA A 199 -0.28 -22.38 -12.00
CA ALA A 199 -1.63 -21.86 -11.80
C ALA A 199 -2.55 -22.91 -11.16
N LEU A 200 -2.50 -24.17 -11.62
CA LEU A 200 -3.24 -25.29 -11.00
C LEU A 200 -2.81 -25.53 -9.55
N GLN A 201 -1.50 -25.52 -9.27
CA GLN A 201 -1.00 -25.67 -7.91
C GLN A 201 -1.53 -24.57 -6.98
N HIS A 202 -1.50 -23.31 -7.42
CA HIS A 202 -2.02 -22.18 -6.65
C HIS A 202 -3.55 -22.24 -6.49
N ALA A 203 -4.29 -22.68 -7.51
CA ALA A 203 -5.72 -22.91 -7.41
C ALA A 203 -6.05 -23.98 -6.35
N HIS A 204 -5.39 -25.14 -6.36
CA HIS A 204 -5.60 -26.16 -5.33
C HIS A 204 -5.32 -25.62 -3.92
N HIS A 205 -4.26 -24.83 -3.75
CA HIS A 205 -3.98 -24.19 -2.47
C HIS A 205 -5.09 -23.22 -2.04
N ALA A 206 -5.64 -22.43 -2.97
CA ALA A 206 -6.74 -21.50 -2.69
C ALA A 206 -7.98 -22.25 -2.19
N PHE A 207 -8.40 -23.30 -2.89
CA PHE A 207 -9.54 -24.14 -2.49
C PHE A 207 -9.30 -24.82 -1.14
N GLN A 208 -8.12 -25.41 -0.92
CA GLN A 208 -7.77 -26.02 0.36
C GLN A 208 -7.76 -25.00 1.50
N HIS A 209 -7.29 -23.78 1.24
CA HIS A 209 -7.31 -22.68 2.20
C HIS A 209 -8.72 -22.33 2.60
N TYR A 210 -9.50 -21.88 1.62
CA TYR A 210 -10.89 -21.47 1.78
C TYR A 210 -11.71 -22.54 2.54
N ASN A 211 -11.71 -23.79 2.06
CA ASN A 211 -12.55 -24.85 2.64
C ASN A 211 -12.22 -25.15 4.10
N SER A 212 -10.94 -25.16 4.47
CA SER A 212 -10.55 -25.46 5.85
C SER A 212 -10.89 -24.33 6.82
N GLU A 213 -10.72 -23.07 6.39
CA GLU A 213 -10.99 -21.91 7.23
C GLU A 213 -12.48 -21.62 7.34
N MET A 214 -13.25 -21.74 6.25
CA MET A 214 -14.71 -21.64 6.31
C MET A 214 -15.29 -22.68 7.28
N LYS A 215 -14.86 -23.95 7.17
CA LYS A 215 -15.30 -25.00 8.09
C LYS A 215 -14.96 -24.66 9.55
N ALA A 216 -13.77 -24.11 9.81
CA ALA A 216 -13.39 -23.70 11.15
C ALA A 216 -14.25 -22.54 11.64
N CYS A 217 -14.48 -21.51 10.82
CA CYS A 217 -15.33 -20.37 11.18
C CYS A 217 -16.76 -20.82 11.51
N LEU A 218 -17.35 -21.72 10.71
CA LEU A 218 -18.68 -22.27 11.02
C LEU A 218 -18.70 -22.99 12.37
N GLN A 219 -17.68 -23.80 12.66
CA GLN A 219 -17.54 -24.44 13.97
C GLN A 219 -17.38 -23.42 15.12
N GLU A 220 -16.64 -22.33 14.91
CA GLU A 220 -16.52 -21.24 15.88
C GLU A 220 -17.87 -20.56 16.14
N ILE A 221 -18.65 -20.31 15.07
CA ILE A 221 -20.00 -19.73 15.16
C ILE A 221 -20.94 -20.65 15.95
N GLU A 222 -20.95 -21.95 15.64
CA GLU A 222 -21.86 -22.93 16.25
C GLU A 222 -21.49 -23.24 17.71
N SER A 223 -20.19 -23.30 18.03
CA SER A 223 -19.71 -23.73 19.35
C SER A 223 -19.43 -22.59 20.33
N GLY A 224 -19.23 -21.37 19.83
CA GLY A 224 -18.74 -20.24 20.64
C GLY A 224 -17.29 -20.42 21.13
N GLN A 225 -16.53 -21.33 20.54
CA GLN A 225 -15.14 -21.64 20.92
C GLN A 225 -14.19 -21.47 19.74
N ARG A 226 -12.95 -21.05 20.02
CA ARG A 226 -11.92 -20.91 18.99
C ARG A 226 -11.52 -22.27 18.40
N VAL A 227 -11.40 -22.33 17.08
CA VAL A 227 -10.94 -23.51 16.33
C VAL A 227 -9.62 -23.20 15.67
N VAL A 228 -8.61 -24.03 15.98
CA VAL A 228 -7.26 -23.90 15.41
C VAL A 228 -7.21 -24.57 14.05
N VAL A 229 -6.74 -23.83 13.04
CA VAL A 229 -6.40 -24.38 11.72
C VAL A 229 -4.88 -24.30 11.55
N HIS A 230 -4.22 -25.44 11.49
CA HIS A 230 -2.76 -25.47 11.37
C HIS A 230 -2.32 -25.15 9.95
N ARG A 231 -1.71 -23.97 9.75
CA ARG A 231 -1.04 -23.57 8.51
C ARG A 231 0.36 -23.04 8.81
N PRO A 232 1.41 -23.61 8.20
CA PRO A 232 2.77 -23.09 8.41
C PRO A 232 2.85 -21.62 7.99
N LYS A 233 3.38 -20.77 8.87
CA LYS A 233 3.61 -19.32 8.67
C LYS A 233 2.35 -18.43 8.53
N LEU A 234 1.14 -18.97 8.67
CA LEU A 234 -0.11 -18.20 8.67
C LEU A 234 -1.00 -18.63 9.84
N ASP A 235 -1.43 -17.67 10.65
CA ASP A 235 -2.39 -17.89 11.74
C ASP A 235 -3.51 -16.85 11.65
N ALA A 236 -4.59 -17.20 10.95
CA ALA A 236 -5.75 -16.34 10.76
C ALA A 236 -6.37 -15.91 12.10
N SER A 237 -6.29 -16.75 13.14
CA SER A 237 -6.75 -16.35 14.46
C SER A 237 -5.87 -15.26 15.08
N SER A 238 -4.55 -15.30 14.85
CA SER A 238 -3.65 -14.27 15.36
C SER A 238 -3.95 -12.91 14.73
N ASP A 239 -4.17 -12.87 13.41
CA ASP A 239 -4.52 -11.63 12.72
C ASP A 239 -5.91 -11.11 13.15
N ALA A 240 -6.89 -12.00 13.31
CA ALA A 240 -8.22 -11.63 13.82
C ALA A 240 -8.19 -11.10 15.27
N VAL A 241 -7.33 -11.65 16.14
CA VAL A 241 -7.10 -11.11 17.49
C VAL A 241 -6.41 -9.74 17.41
N GLY A 242 -5.46 -9.58 16.50
CA GLY A 242 -4.81 -8.30 16.24
C GLY A 242 -5.82 -7.22 15.85
N TYR A 243 -6.69 -7.53 14.89
CA TYR A 243 -7.79 -6.65 14.48
C TYR A 243 -8.74 -6.33 15.63
N LEU A 244 -9.24 -7.35 16.34
CA LEU A 244 -10.12 -7.16 17.50
C LEU A 244 -9.52 -6.14 18.48
N ARG A 245 -8.26 -6.33 18.88
CA ARG A 245 -7.62 -5.46 19.88
C ARG A 245 -7.24 -4.07 19.34
N GLY A 246 -7.00 -3.98 18.03
CA GLY A 246 -6.75 -2.73 17.31
C GLY A 246 -7.99 -1.85 17.18
N HIS A 247 -9.18 -2.46 17.04
CA HIS A 247 -10.39 -1.73 16.67
C HIS A 247 -11.55 -1.83 17.66
N TRP A 248 -11.49 -2.65 18.71
CA TRP A 248 -12.61 -2.87 19.63
C TRP A 248 -13.22 -1.58 20.15
N ASN A 249 -12.40 -0.69 20.72
CA ASN A 249 -12.86 0.57 21.30
C ASN A 249 -13.60 1.44 20.28
N ARG A 250 -13.06 1.54 19.06
CA ARG A 250 -13.68 2.26 17.94
C ARG A 250 -14.99 1.62 17.47
N LEU A 251 -15.02 0.29 17.28
CA LEU A 251 -16.22 -0.43 16.81
C LEU A 251 -17.37 -0.42 17.82
N THR A 252 -17.06 -0.20 19.10
CA THR A 252 -18.04 -0.03 20.18
C THR A 252 -18.33 1.43 20.52
N ALA A 253 -17.70 2.38 19.84
CA ALA A 253 -17.93 3.81 20.05
C ALA A 253 -19.32 4.22 19.52
N TRP A 254 -19.88 5.29 20.09
CA TRP A 254 -21.19 5.79 19.65
C TRP A 254 -21.12 6.28 18.20
N SER A 255 -20.02 6.94 17.80
CA SER A 255 -19.82 7.45 16.45
C SER A 255 -19.87 6.35 15.40
N PHE A 256 -19.29 5.17 15.70
CA PHE A 256 -19.35 4.02 14.80
C PHE A 256 -20.76 3.43 14.70
N GLY A 257 -21.47 3.33 15.83
CA GLY A 257 -22.89 2.91 15.82
C GLY A 257 -23.76 3.85 14.99
N GLN A 258 -23.62 5.16 15.21
CA GLN A 258 -24.33 6.20 14.47
C GLN A 258 -24.01 6.15 12.97
N PHE A 259 -22.75 5.89 12.62
CA PHE A 259 -22.34 5.70 11.22
C PHE A 259 -23.06 4.52 10.57
N VAL A 260 -23.06 3.36 11.23
CA VAL A 260 -23.75 2.18 10.70
C VAL A 260 -25.25 2.45 10.56
N GLU A 261 -25.89 3.04 11.56
CA GLU A 261 -27.33 3.30 11.56
C GLU A 261 -27.76 4.33 10.50
N LEU A 262 -26.97 5.37 10.25
CA LEU A 262 -27.31 6.41 9.28
C LEU A 262 -26.91 6.08 7.84
N PHE A 263 -25.78 5.39 7.64
CA PHE A 263 -25.16 5.29 6.32
C PHE A 263 -25.11 3.87 5.75
N MET A 264 -25.34 2.84 6.56
CA MET A 264 -25.21 1.44 6.17
C MET A 264 -26.55 0.70 6.22
N VAL A 265 -26.66 -0.36 5.42
CA VAL A 265 -27.84 -1.24 5.40
C VAL A 265 -27.42 -2.68 5.67
N ASP A 266 -28.04 -3.29 6.68
CA ASP A 266 -27.80 -4.70 7.04
C ASP A 266 -28.15 -5.64 5.86
N GLY A 267 -27.30 -6.62 5.62
CA GLY A 267 -27.37 -7.52 4.46
C GLY A 267 -26.90 -6.92 3.13
N ALA A 268 -26.72 -5.59 3.05
CA ALA A 268 -26.29 -4.90 1.83
C ALA A 268 -24.88 -4.30 1.94
N ASP A 269 -24.54 -3.68 3.07
CA ASP A 269 -23.23 -3.05 3.30
C ASP A 269 -22.43 -3.78 4.40
N TYR A 270 -23.12 -4.39 5.36
CA TYR A 270 -22.55 -5.18 6.46
C TYR A 270 -23.49 -6.35 6.82
N SER A 271 -23.12 -7.16 7.81
CA SER A 271 -23.99 -8.20 8.38
C SER A 271 -24.02 -8.11 9.90
N SER A 272 -25.23 -8.10 10.48
CA SER A 272 -25.41 -8.10 11.94
C SER A 272 -25.46 -9.50 12.57
N ASP A 273 -25.59 -10.54 11.75
CA ASP A 273 -25.53 -11.95 12.12
C ASP A 273 -24.32 -12.65 11.48
N LEU A 274 -23.68 -13.55 12.25
CA LEU A 274 -22.47 -14.26 11.78
C LEU A 274 -22.76 -15.34 10.74
N HIS A 275 -23.92 -15.98 10.77
CA HIS A 275 -24.29 -16.96 9.74
C HIS A 275 -24.59 -16.25 8.41
N ASP A 276 -25.27 -15.11 8.46
CA ASP A 276 -25.49 -14.28 7.27
C ASP A 276 -24.16 -13.77 6.70
N PHE A 277 -23.23 -13.37 7.57
CA PHE A 277 -21.89 -12.97 7.13
C PHE A 277 -21.10 -14.13 6.54
N TYR A 278 -21.16 -15.32 7.14
CA TYR A 278 -20.57 -16.55 6.59
C TYR A 278 -21.13 -16.86 5.19
N GLN A 279 -22.46 -16.82 5.02
CA GLN A 279 -23.10 -17.04 3.72
C GLN A 279 -22.72 -15.97 2.69
N HIS A 280 -22.51 -14.73 3.13
CA HIS A 280 -21.98 -13.67 2.26
C HIS A 280 -20.59 -14.04 1.74
N GLN A 281 -19.68 -14.53 2.59
CA GLN A 281 -18.37 -15.01 2.13
C GLN A 281 -18.50 -16.16 1.12
N GLU A 282 -19.45 -17.09 1.32
CA GLU A 282 -19.72 -18.16 0.34
C GLU A 282 -20.20 -17.63 -1.01
N ARG A 283 -21.06 -16.59 -1.00
CA ARG A 283 -21.50 -15.93 -2.23
C ARG A 283 -20.35 -15.23 -2.95
N VAL A 284 -19.53 -14.47 -2.24
CA VAL A 284 -18.36 -13.79 -2.84
C VAL A 284 -17.39 -14.82 -3.43
N TRP A 285 -17.12 -15.91 -2.73
CA TRP A 285 -16.31 -17.02 -3.26
C TRP A 285 -16.93 -17.62 -4.54
N SER A 286 -18.21 -17.93 -4.52
CA SER A 286 -18.93 -18.46 -5.68
C SER A 286 -18.91 -17.49 -6.88
N ASP A 287 -19.08 -16.19 -6.63
CA ASP A 287 -19.02 -15.16 -7.66
C ASP A 287 -17.63 -15.05 -8.30
N ILE A 288 -16.56 -15.22 -7.52
CA ILE A 288 -15.19 -15.27 -8.04
C ILE A 288 -15.00 -16.49 -8.94
N LEU A 289 -15.53 -17.65 -8.56
CA LEU A 289 -15.36 -18.89 -9.31
C LEU A 289 -16.23 -18.95 -10.57
N GLU A 290 -17.52 -18.66 -10.45
CA GLU A 290 -18.54 -18.99 -11.45
C GLU A 290 -19.33 -17.78 -11.93
N GLY A 291 -19.25 -16.65 -11.22
CA GLY A 291 -20.16 -15.52 -11.42
C GLY A 291 -20.01 -14.86 -12.79
N ILE A 292 -21.13 -14.37 -13.32
CA ILE A 292 -21.16 -13.47 -14.48
C ILE A 292 -20.48 -12.15 -14.07
N LEU A 293 -19.78 -11.49 -15.01
CA LEU A 293 -19.18 -10.20 -14.74
C LEU A 293 -20.30 -9.18 -14.58
N PRO A 294 -20.29 -8.36 -13.52
CA PRO A 294 -21.37 -7.40 -13.30
C PRO A 294 -21.35 -6.30 -14.35
N THR A 295 -22.53 -5.75 -14.65
CA THR A 295 -22.65 -4.51 -15.45
C THR A 295 -22.12 -3.33 -14.65
N GLN A 296 -21.69 -2.28 -15.36
CA GLN A 296 -21.10 -1.08 -14.76
C GLN A 296 -22.09 0.10 -14.71
N ASP A 297 -23.36 -0.11 -15.09
CA ASP A 297 -24.36 0.94 -15.29
C ASP A 297 -24.60 1.79 -14.02
N ASP A 298 -24.47 1.16 -12.85
CA ASP A 298 -24.67 1.78 -11.54
C ASP A 298 -23.37 2.14 -10.81
N ALA A 299 -22.20 1.86 -11.39
CA ALA A 299 -20.91 1.96 -10.70
C ALA A 299 -20.67 3.37 -10.13
N LEU A 300 -20.94 4.41 -10.93
CA LEU A 300 -20.76 5.80 -10.52
C LEU A 300 -21.73 6.20 -9.38
N ARG A 301 -22.99 5.79 -9.47
CA ARG A 301 -24.00 6.06 -8.43
C ARG A 301 -23.61 5.40 -7.11
N LYS A 302 -23.22 4.12 -7.15
CA LYS A 302 -22.72 3.41 -5.95
C LYS A 302 -21.43 4.04 -5.40
N ARG A 303 -20.55 4.54 -6.27
CA ARG A 303 -19.35 5.25 -5.84
C ARG A 303 -19.70 6.54 -5.10
N LYS A 304 -20.68 7.32 -5.57
CA LYS A 304 -21.20 8.48 -4.82
C LYS A 304 -21.73 8.07 -3.45
N LEU A 305 -22.44 6.93 -3.36
CA LEU A 305 -22.90 6.38 -2.07
C LEU A 305 -21.72 6.06 -1.14
N ARG A 306 -20.63 5.48 -1.66
CA ARG A 306 -19.40 5.23 -0.87
C ARG A 306 -18.75 6.53 -0.40
N ILE A 307 -18.74 7.59 -1.21
CA ILE A 307 -18.26 8.93 -0.80
C ILE A 307 -19.08 9.45 0.40
N VAL A 308 -20.41 9.37 0.32
CA VAL A 308 -21.31 9.76 1.41
C VAL A 308 -21.01 8.99 2.69
N GLN A 309 -20.80 7.67 2.58
CA GLN A 309 -20.45 6.80 3.71
C GLN A 309 -19.09 7.18 4.33
N ASP A 310 -18.04 7.40 3.54
CA ASP A 310 -16.72 7.78 4.06
C ASP A 310 -16.76 9.15 4.74
N VAL A 311 -17.37 10.15 4.10
CA VAL A 311 -17.45 11.52 4.65
C VAL A 311 -18.29 11.54 5.92
N GLY A 312 -19.43 10.83 5.94
CA GLY A 312 -20.27 10.69 7.12
C GLY A 312 -19.50 10.07 8.29
N TYR A 313 -18.75 9.00 8.04
CA TYR A 313 -17.95 8.37 9.09
C TYR A 313 -16.83 9.28 9.61
N ARG A 314 -16.15 10.00 8.71
CA ARG A 314 -15.12 10.99 9.07
C ARG A 314 -15.68 12.08 9.98
N ALA A 315 -16.87 12.60 9.68
CA ALA A 315 -17.53 13.62 10.50
C ALA A 315 -17.90 13.12 11.90
N LEU A 316 -18.46 11.91 11.99
CA LEU A 316 -18.78 11.29 13.28
C LEU A 316 -17.52 10.98 14.09
N THR A 317 -16.42 10.58 13.43
CA THR A 317 -15.12 10.39 14.09
C THR A 317 -14.54 11.71 14.62
N MET A 318 -14.72 12.82 13.89
CA MET A 318 -14.32 14.15 14.36
C MET A 318 -15.08 14.54 15.64
N LEU A 319 -16.37 14.24 15.75
CA LEU A 319 -17.16 14.56 16.95
C LEU A 319 -16.62 13.87 18.22
N GLU A 320 -15.98 12.70 18.10
CA GLU A 320 -15.34 12.02 19.25
C GLU A 320 -14.17 12.82 19.86
N TRP A 321 -13.59 13.77 19.14
CA TRP A 321 -12.54 14.65 19.66
C TRP A 321 -13.06 15.81 20.51
N CYS A 322 -14.34 16.13 20.40
CA CYS A 322 -14.91 17.32 21.01
C CYS A 322 -16.29 17.00 21.59
N ALA A 323 -16.35 16.77 22.90
CA ALA A 323 -17.60 16.63 23.64
C ALA A 323 -18.23 18.02 23.87
N ASP A 324 -18.75 18.61 22.81
CA ASP A 324 -19.34 19.95 22.80
C ASP A 324 -20.73 19.93 22.16
N GLU A 325 -21.74 20.22 22.98
CA GLU A 325 -23.15 20.17 22.57
C GLU A 325 -23.48 21.17 21.45
N ASP A 326 -22.85 22.35 21.42
CA ASP A 326 -23.11 23.35 20.37
C ASP A 326 -22.59 22.86 19.01
N LEU A 327 -21.43 22.21 19.03
CA LEU A 327 -20.82 21.62 17.84
C LEU A 327 -21.66 20.46 17.32
N GLU A 328 -22.06 19.55 18.20
CA GLU A 328 -22.90 18.40 17.85
C GLU A 328 -24.24 18.87 17.27
N GLN A 329 -24.91 19.84 17.91
CA GLN A 329 -26.16 20.44 17.42
C GLN A 329 -26.01 21.10 16.04
N ALA A 330 -24.84 21.68 15.74
CA ALA A 330 -24.57 22.27 14.44
C ALA A 330 -24.27 21.23 13.35
N ILE A 331 -23.54 20.15 13.69
CA ILE A 331 -23.05 19.16 12.73
C ILE A 331 -24.10 18.10 12.42
N MET A 332 -24.82 17.60 13.42
CA MET A 332 -25.73 16.46 13.24
C MET A 332 -26.79 16.68 12.16
N PRO A 333 -27.42 17.86 12.01
CA PRO A 333 -28.33 18.13 10.90
C PRO A 333 -27.66 17.97 9.52
N ALA A 334 -26.42 18.44 9.36
CA ALA A 334 -25.69 18.30 8.10
C ALA A 334 -25.27 16.84 7.83
N VAL A 335 -24.99 16.06 8.88
CA VAL A 335 -24.72 14.62 8.78
C VAL A 335 -25.99 13.85 8.38
N GLU A 336 -27.15 14.22 8.93
CA GLU A 336 -28.46 13.64 8.57
C GLU A 336 -28.86 13.99 7.13
N ASP A 337 -28.67 15.24 6.69
CA ASP A 337 -28.88 15.66 5.30
C ASP A 337 -27.98 14.85 4.34
N LEU A 338 -26.71 14.63 4.71
CA LEU A 338 -25.78 13.80 3.93
C LEU A 338 -26.22 12.32 3.90
N SER A 339 -26.74 11.79 5.01
CA SER A 339 -27.33 10.44 5.08
C SER A 339 -28.55 10.31 4.15
N GLN A 340 -29.40 11.33 4.08
CA GLN A 340 -30.56 11.35 3.17
C GLN A 340 -30.12 11.28 1.71
N ILE A 341 -29.05 11.98 1.32
CA ILE A 341 -28.44 11.81 -0.02
C ILE A 341 -28.00 10.35 -0.25
N GLY A 342 -27.45 9.70 0.77
CA GLY A 342 -27.12 8.27 0.73
C GLY A 342 -28.34 7.38 0.49
N VAL A 343 -29.47 7.68 1.13
CA VAL A 343 -30.75 6.98 0.90
C VAL A 343 -31.22 7.16 -0.54
N ASP A 344 -31.19 8.39 -1.05
CA ASP A 344 -31.61 8.71 -2.41
C ASP A 344 -30.73 7.99 -3.44
N LEU A 345 -29.41 8.00 -3.24
CA LEU A 345 -28.42 7.32 -4.07
C LEU A 345 -28.62 5.80 -4.17
N ARG A 346 -29.36 5.16 -3.24
CA ARG A 346 -29.69 3.73 -3.35
C ARG A 346 -30.73 3.47 -4.43
N SER A 347 -31.60 4.44 -4.71
CA SER A 347 -32.75 4.29 -5.62
C SER A 347 -32.67 5.14 -6.89
N ALA A 348 -31.98 6.27 -6.85
CA ALA A 348 -31.86 7.23 -7.94
C ALA A 348 -30.44 7.81 -8.01
N ASP A 349 -30.08 8.46 -9.12
CA ASP A 349 -28.82 9.20 -9.19
C ASP A 349 -29.00 10.60 -8.60
N VAL A 350 -28.00 11.04 -7.83
CA VAL A 350 -27.91 12.39 -7.27
C VAL A 350 -26.82 13.15 -8.03
N SER A 351 -27.07 14.42 -8.35
CA SER A 351 -26.11 15.20 -9.12
C SER A 351 -24.78 15.37 -8.34
N GLN A 352 -23.66 15.42 -9.06
CA GLN A 352 -22.36 15.61 -8.40
C GLN A 352 -22.27 16.99 -7.70
N GLN A 353 -22.95 18.00 -8.25
CA GLN A 353 -23.01 19.34 -7.65
C GLN A 353 -23.73 19.32 -6.30
N GLU A 354 -24.87 18.65 -6.21
CA GLU A 354 -25.65 18.52 -4.97
C GLU A 354 -24.85 17.79 -3.88
N LEU A 355 -24.23 16.65 -4.23
CA LEU A 355 -23.33 15.94 -3.30
C LEU A 355 -22.20 16.83 -2.79
N ARG A 356 -21.55 17.59 -3.68
CA ARG A 356 -20.47 18.52 -3.31
C ARG A 356 -20.96 19.61 -2.36
N GLN A 357 -22.11 20.21 -2.64
CA GLN A 357 -22.67 21.26 -1.80
C GLN A 357 -22.92 20.79 -0.37
N SER A 358 -23.43 19.57 -0.18
CA SER A 358 -23.64 19.01 1.16
C SER A 358 -22.33 18.69 1.89
N ILE A 359 -21.32 18.19 1.17
CA ILE A 359 -19.99 17.96 1.76
C ILE A 359 -19.31 19.29 2.13
N ASP A 360 -19.37 20.29 1.26
CA ASP A 360 -18.81 21.63 1.49
C ASP A 360 -19.49 22.33 2.67
N GLN A 361 -20.81 22.19 2.81
CA GLN A 361 -21.55 22.70 3.97
C GLN A 361 -21.04 22.05 5.27
N LEU A 362 -20.90 20.73 5.29
CA LEU A 362 -20.39 20.00 6.45
C LEU A 362 -18.97 20.45 6.83
N PHE A 363 -18.08 20.57 5.85
CA PHE A 363 -16.71 21.05 6.08
C PHE A 363 -16.68 22.52 6.51
N GLY A 364 -17.59 23.35 5.98
CA GLY A 364 -17.77 24.74 6.41
C GLY A 364 -18.13 24.86 7.90
N ILE A 365 -18.97 23.95 8.41
CA ILE A 365 -19.33 23.89 9.83
C ILE A 365 -18.08 23.57 10.67
N PHE A 366 -17.32 22.52 10.34
CA PHE A 366 -16.06 22.22 11.04
C PHE A 366 -15.08 23.39 10.99
N GLY A 367 -14.97 24.07 9.85
CA GLY A 367 -14.13 25.27 9.71
C GLY A 367 -14.55 26.42 10.64
N ALA A 368 -15.84 26.59 10.92
CA ALA A 368 -16.35 27.58 11.87
C ALA A 368 -16.02 27.23 13.33
N PHE A 369 -15.82 25.96 13.64
CA PHE A 369 -15.46 25.45 14.97
C PHE A 369 -13.98 25.03 15.08
N LYS A 370 -13.12 25.42 14.13
CA LYS A 370 -11.73 24.93 14.04
C LYS A 370 -10.92 25.09 15.33
N ASP A 371 -11.17 26.15 16.10
CA ASP A 371 -10.44 26.44 17.33
C ASP A 371 -10.70 25.42 18.46
N ARG A 372 -11.68 24.53 18.27
CA ARG A 372 -12.01 23.43 19.20
C ARG A 372 -11.26 22.13 18.90
N PHE A 373 -10.51 22.07 17.81
CA PHE A 373 -9.81 20.87 17.36
C PHE A 373 -8.30 21.11 17.23
N PRO A 374 -7.47 20.06 17.35
CA PRO A 374 -6.10 20.10 16.85
C PRO A 374 -6.07 20.54 15.38
N GLU A 375 -5.18 21.48 15.04
CA GLU A 375 -5.03 22.05 13.69
C GLU A 375 -4.93 20.96 12.61
N ARG A 376 -4.09 19.94 12.85
CA ARG A 376 -3.89 18.81 11.94
C ARG A 376 -5.18 18.04 11.61
N LEU A 377 -6.15 17.97 12.53
CA LEU A 377 -7.43 17.31 12.26
C LEU A 377 -8.32 18.14 11.33
N ILE A 378 -8.33 19.46 11.52
CA ILE A 378 -9.08 20.38 10.66
C ILE A 378 -8.51 20.39 9.25
N GLU A 379 -7.20 20.38 9.11
CA GLU A 379 -6.53 20.25 7.81
C GLU A 379 -6.78 18.89 7.16
N ALA A 380 -6.74 17.81 7.95
CA ALA A 380 -6.97 16.45 7.45
C ALA A 380 -8.41 16.21 6.99
N MET A 381 -9.41 16.81 7.65
CA MET A 381 -10.83 16.53 7.40
C MET A 381 -11.24 16.63 5.92
N PRO A 382 -10.98 17.73 5.19
CA PRO A 382 -11.31 17.83 3.78
C PRO A 382 -10.45 16.96 2.86
N CYS A 383 -9.27 16.49 3.30
CA CYS A 383 -8.34 15.73 2.47
C CYS A 383 -8.83 14.29 2.24
N LEU A 384 -9.76 14.08 1.30
CA LEU A 384 -10.40 12.78 1.08
C LEU A 384 -9.49 11.77 0.35
N GLY A 385 -8.53 12.27 -0.43
CA GLY A 385 -7.60 11.46 -1.20
C GLY A 385 -8.20 10.82 -2.46
N TYR A 386 -9.31 11.35 -2.99
CA TYR A 386 -9.98 10.79 -4.16
C TYR A 386 -9.50 11.44 -5.47
N PRO A 387 -8.62 10.80 -6.26
CA PRO A 387 -8.11 11.41 -7.50
C PRO A 387 -9.19 11.70 -8.55
N TRP A 388 -10.36 11.05 -8.47
CA TRP A 388 -11.51 11.29 -9.37
C TRP A 388 -12.60 12.20 -8.77
N PHE A 389 -12.36 12.81 -7.61
CA PHE A 389 -13.30 13.72 -6.96
C PHE A 389 -12.58 15.00 -6.50
N GLU A 390 -12.41 15.92 -7.46
CA GLU A 390 -11.64 17.16 -7.30
C GLU A 390 -12.14 18.08 -6.18
N GLY A 391 -11.31 19.03 -5.72
CA GLY A 391 -11.75 20.21 -4.97
C GLY A 391 -11.30 20.29 -3.51
N TYR A 392 -10.61 19.28 -3.00
CA TYR A 392 -10.10 19.29 -1.64
C TYR A 392 -8.57 19.39 -1.62
N LYS A 393 -8.06 20.34 -0.82
CA LYS A 393 -6.62 20.65 -0.69
C LYS A 393 -5.89 19.47 -0.07
N THR A 394 -4.68 19.17 -0.52
CA THR A 394 -3.87 18.02 -0.05
C THR A 394 -2.37 18.29 -0.07
N GLU A 395 -1.96 19.49 -0.48
CA GLU A 395 -0.57 19.85 -0.76
C GLU A 395 0.31 19.75 0.50
N THR A 396 -0.19 20.22 1.65
CA THR A 396 0.57 20.20 2.92
C THR A 396 1.09 18.80 3.28
N PHE A 397 0.28 17.76 3.09
CA PHE A 397 0.67 16.38 3.42
C PHE A 397 1.77 15.85 2.50
N VAL A 398 1.72 16.21 1.22
CA VAL A 398 2.77 15.83 0.25
C VAL A 398 4.04 16.62 0.51
N GLU A 399 3.94 17.89 0.91
CA GLU A 399 5.08 18.72 1.32
C GLU A 399 5.80 18.14 2.53
N GLU A 400 5.07 17.66 3.56
CA GLU A 400 5.69 16.92 4.67
C GLU A 400 6.48 15.70 4.18
N GLY A 401 5.91 14.95 3.24
CA GLY A 401 6.57 13.79 2.65
C GLY A 401 7.82 14.14 1.86
N LEU A 402 7.77 15.18 1.03
CA LEU A 402 8.93 15.67 0.29
C LEU A 402 10.02 16.19 1.24
N ASN A 403 9.63 16.88 2.32
CA ASN A 403 10.55 17.33 3.37
C ASN A 403 11.26 16.18 4.08
N SER A 404 10.55 15.09 4.33
CA SER A 404 11.14 13.87 4.88
C SER A 404 12.11 13.18 3.91
N ALA A 405 11.82 13.24 2.60
CA ALA A 405 12.53 12.48 1.57
C ALA A 405 13.72 13.20 0.92
N LEU A 406 13.71 14.53 0.88
CA LEU A 406 14.61 15.36 0.08
C LEU A 406 15.07 16.61 0.83
N HIS A 407 15.39 16.44 2.12
CA HIS A 407 15.61 17.53 3.07
C HIS A 407 16.62 18.59 2.60
N GLU A 408 17.66 18.20 1.86
CA GLU A 408 18.72 19.12 1.41
C GLU A 408 18.32 19.85 0.12
N SER A 409 17.90 19.11 -0.90
CA SER A 409 17.66 19.64 -2.25
C SER A 409 16.43 20.53 -2.35
N ILE A 410 15.43 20.34 -1.50
CA ILE A 410 14.20 21.15 -1.53
C ILE A 410 14.33 22.50 -0.80
N GLN A 411 15.39 22.74 -0.01
CA GLN A 411 15.55 24.02 0.71
C GLN A 411 15.66 25.21 -0.23
N ASN A 412 16.07 24.95 -1.48
CA ASN A 412 16.24 25.95 -2.53
C ASN A 412 14.98 26.20 -3.36
N ILE A 413 13.86 25.53 -3.06
CA ILE A 413 12.59 25.70 -3.78
C ILE A 413 11.44 26.05 -2.83
N ILE A 414 10.49 26.82 -3.33
CA ILE A 414 9.23 27.09 -2.65
C ILE A 414 8.27 25.95 -3.00
N LEU A 415 8.27 24.88 -2.20
CA LEU A 415 7.47 23.66 -2.48
C LEU A 415 6.01 23.95 -2.80
N SER A 416 5.38 24.91 -2.10
CA SER A 416 3.99 25.30 -2.31
C SER A 416 3.66 25.82 -3.73
N GLU A 417 4.66 26.22 -4.52
CA GLU A 417 4.49 26.62 -5.93
C GLU A 417 4.52 25.41 -6.89
N HIS A 418 4.92 24.24 -6.41
CA HIS A 418 5.20 23.04 -7.21
C HIS A 418 4.32 21.85 -6.83
N THR A 419 3.99 21.67 -5.56
CA THR A 419 3.28 20.49 -5.05
C THR A 419 1.97 20.21 -5.78
N GLY A 420 1.14 21.23 -6.01
CA GLY A 420 -0.13 21.06 -6.72
C GLY A 420 0.05 20.53 -8.16
N ARG A 421 1.06 21.04 -8.89
CA ARG A 421 1.39 20.55 -10.25
C ARG A 421 1.95 19.13 -10.22
N PHE A 422 2.73 18.80 -9.20
CA PHE A 422 3.25 17.44 -9.01
C PHE A 422 2.12 16.43 -8.75
N ILE A 423 1.21 16.72 -7.80
CA ILE A 423 0.06 15.86 -7.49
C ILE A 423 -0.82 15.60 -8.71
N GLN A 424 -0.98 16.60 -9.59
CA GLN A 424 -1.75 16.50 -10.83
C GLN A 424 -1.03 15.78 -11.97
N SER A 425 0.26 15.44 -11.80
CA SER A 425 1.03 14.77 -12.84
C SER A 425 0.81 13.25 -12.84
N ASP A 426 0.91 12.62 -14.01
CA ASP A 426 0.83 11.16 -14.15
C ASP A 426 1.88 10.43 -13.29
N VAL A 427 3.04 11.05 -13.10
CA VAL A 427 4.15 10.49 -12.32
C VAL A 427 3.78 10.32 -10.85
N PHE A 428 2.88 11.16 -10.30
CA PHE A 428 2.44 11.03 -8.92
C PHE A 428 1.73 9.70 -8.66
N GLY A 429 0.98 9.16 -9.62
CA GLY A 429 0.30 7.88 -9.48
C GLY A 429 1.19 6.64 -9.62
N GLU A 430 2.50 6.78 -9.86
CA GLU A 430 3.39 5.63 -10.06
C GLU A 430 3.68 4.87 -8.76
N SER A 431 3.78 3.53 -8.82
CA SER A 431 4.14 2.71 -7.65
C SER A 431 5.63 2.77 -7.33
N ARG A 432 6.07 3.88 -6.74
CA ARG A 432 7.44 4.18 -6.31
C ARG A 432 7.45 5.11 -5.08
N PRO A 433 8.56 5.17 -4.33
CA PRO A 433 8.78 6.19 -3.29
C PRO A 433 8.54 7.60 -3.79
N LEU A 434 8.04 8.48 -2.92
CA LEU A 434 7.68 9.85 -3.27
C LEU A 434 8.85 10.62 -3.89
N ARG A 435 10.06 10.45 -3.33
CA ARG A 435 11.30 11.07 -3.86
C ARG A 435 11.60 10.69 -5.32
N GLU A 436 11.38 9.43 -5.71
CA GLU A 436 11.66 8.99 -7.07
C GLU A 436 10.66 9.59 -8.06
N ARG A 437 9.38 9.64 -7.66
CA ARG A 437 8.34 10.30 -8.45
C ARG A 437 8.62 11.79 -8.59
N PHE A 438 8.96 12.46 -7.50
CA PHE A 438 9.27 13.89 -7.53
C PHE A 438 10.52 14.21 -8.34
N SER A 439 11.59 13.41 -8.22
CA SER A 439 12.79 13.55 -9.04
C SER A 439 12.51 13.42 -10.53
N LYS A 440 11.72 12.42 -10.92
CA LYS A 440 11.30 12.23 -12.32
C LYS A 440 10.47 13.41 -12.83
N TRP A 441 9.54 13.92 -12.03
CA TRP A 441 8.76 15.11 -12.37
C TRP A 441 9.65 16.37 -12.48
N ALA A 442 10.58 16.56 -11.54
CA ALA A 442 11.47 17.71 -11.47
C ALA A 442 12.39 17.84 -12.69
N GLN A 443 12.83 16.73 -13.28
CA GLN A 443 13.63 16.71 -14.51
C GLN A 443 12.93 17.37 -15.71
N HIS A 444 11.59 17.43 -15.69
CA HIS A 444 10.80 18.03 -16.76
C HIS A 444 10.30 19.44 -16.42
N GLU A 445 10.08 19.73 -15.13
CA GLU A 445 9.32 20.89 -14.68
C GLU A 445 10.13 21.96 -13.95
N LEU A 446 11.35 21.63 -13.50
CA LEU A 446 12.25 22.54 -12.78
C LEU A 446 13.51 22.87 -13.60
N SER A 447 14.29 23.84 -13.14
CA SER A 447 15.60 24.14 -13.72
C SER A 447 16.55 22.95 -13.62
N HIS A 448 17.41 22.80 -14.62
CA HIS A 448 18.40 21.73 -14.69
C HIS A 448 19.19 21.57 -13.38
N GLU A 449 19.72 22.68 -12.85
CA GLU A 449 20.45 22.71 -11.57
C GLU A 449 19.67 22.07 -10.42
N THR A 450 18.46 22.55 -10.16
CA THR A 450 17.55 22.02 -9.12
C THR A 450 17.20 20.55 -9.35
N SER A 451 16.91 20.18 -10.60
CA SER A 451 16.54 18.80 -10.93
C SER A 451 17.70 17.83 -10.68
N GLU A 452 18.95 18.26 -10.93
CA GLU A 452 20.15 17.45 -10.64
C GLU A 452 20.44 17.35 -9.15
N GLN A 453 20.22 18.42 -8.36
CA GLN A 453 20.30 18.36 -6.89
C GLN A 453 19.32 17.31 -6.33
N ILE A 454 18.06 17.36 -6.76
CA ILE A 454 17.02 16.39 -6.38
C ILE A 454 17.40 14.97 -6.84
N ARG A 455 17.93 14.82 -8.05
CA ARG A 455 18.36 13.51 -8.57
C ARG A 455 19.49 12.91 -7.73
N LEU A 456 20.49 13.72 -7.36
CA LEU A 456 21.60 13.30 -6.51
C LEU A 456 21.12 12.83 -5.14
N GLU A 457 20.28 13.62 -4.45
CA GLU A 457 19.77 13.23 -3.14
C GLU A 457 18.85 11.98 -3.23
N THR A 458 18.00 11.90 -4.26
CA THR A 458 17.17 10.71 -4.53
C THR A 458 18.04 9.46 -4.69
N TRP A 459 19.15 9.54 -5.43
CA TRP A 459 20.09 8.44 -5.63
C TRP A 459 20.77 8.02 -4.32
N LEU A 460 21.21 8.97 -3.50
CA LEU A 460 21.81 8.71 -2.18
C LEU A 460 20.86 8.00 -1.22
N ARG A 461 19.56 8.32 -1.31
CA ARG A 461 18.51 7.75 -0.47
C ARG A 461 17.85 6.50 -1.07
N ALA A 462 18.24 6.02 -2.25
CA ALA A 462 17.66 4.82 -2.84
C ALA A 462 17.79 3.59 -1.92
N THR A 463 16.77 2.73 -1.86
CA THR A 463 16.85 1.45 -1.14
C THR A 463 17.63 0.40 -1.94
N PRO A 464 18.33 -0.57 -1.30
CA PRO A 464 18.34 -0.86 0.14
C PRO A 464 19.29 0.04 0.94
N HIS A 465 19.02 0.11 2.24
CA HIS A 465 19.74 0.92 3.22
C HIS A 465 20.62 0.10 4.17
N VAL A 466 20.45 -1.22 4.19
CA VAL A 466 21.14 -2.11 5.14
C VAL A 466 21.70 -3.33 4.41
N ASP A 467 22.84 -3.80 4.87
CA ASP A 467 23.41 -5.10 4.49
C ASP A 467 23.74 -5.91 5.76
N GLU A 468 22.72 -6.47 6.40
CA GLU A 468 22.85 -7.16 7.69
C GLU A 468 23.96 -8.23 7.70
N GLU A 469 24.14 -8.92 6.57
CA GLU A 469 25.19 -9.95 6.43
C GLU A 469 26.59 -9.33 6.44
N ALA A 470 26.77 -8.19 5.76
CA ALA A 470 28.03 -7.47 5.81
C ALA A 470 28.27 -6.90 7.21
N GLU A 471 27.26 -6.29 7.83
CA GLU A 471 27.37 -5.73 9.19
C GLU A 471 27.75 -6.78 10.24
N LEU A 472 27.22 -8.00 10.11
CA LEU A 472 27.46 -9.06 11.08
C LEU A 472 28.73 -9.87 10.80
N PHE A 473 29.11 -10.04 9.54
CA PHE A 473 30.11 -11.05 9.14
C PHE A 473 31.22 -10.54 8.23
N ALA A 474 31.16 -9.29 7.73
CA ALA A 474 32.25 -8.75 6.94
C ALA A 474 33.53 -8.66 7.78
N ALA A 475 34.64 -9.03 7.16
CA ALA A 475 35.97 -8.89 7.76
C ALA A 475 36.97 -8.48 6.69
N LEU A 476 38.07 -7.84 7.10
CA LEU A 476 39.21 -7.68 6.20
C LEU A 476 39.85 -9.06 5.96
N PRO A 477 40.12 -9.43 4.69
CA PRO A 477 40.78 -10.69 4.39
C PRO A 477 42.19 -10.71 4.99
N ASP A 478 42.63 -11.88 5.44
CA ASP A 478 44.03 -12.06 5.84
C ASP A 478 44.97 -12.02 4.62
N ALA A 479 46.28 -12.10 4.86
CA ALA A 479 47.27 -12.03 3.80
C ALA A 479 47.12 -13.12 2.70
N GLN A 480 46.30 -14.16 2.91
CA GLN A 480 46.07 -15.25 1.96
C GLN A 480 44.63 -15.30 1.41
N TRP A 481 43.76 -14.35 1.76
CA TRP A 481 42.35 -14.31 1.36
C TRP A 481 41.56 -15.60 1.65
N GLY A 482 42.04 -16.43 2.58
CA GLY A 482 41.43 -17.68 3.07
C GLY A 482 40.46 -18.42 2.12
N LYS A 483 39.38 -18.96 2.69
CA LYS A 483 38.17 -19.32 1.95
C LYS A 483 37.12 -18.27 2.27
N GLY A 484 36.56 -17.64 1.25
CA GLY A 484 35.51 -16.66 1.45
C GLY A 484 34.90 -16.19 0.15
N LYS A 485 34.00 -15.22 0.26
CA LYS A 485 33.27 -14.64 -0.85
C LYS A 485 33.45 -13.13 -0.84
N LEU A 486 34.04 -12.61 -1.91
CA LEU A 486 34.05 -11.18 -2.22
C LEU A 486 32.76 -10.81 -2.95
N ARG A 487 32.10 -9.74 -2.52
CA ARG A 487 30.95 -9.15 -3.23
C ARG A 487 30.88 -7.65 -2.98
N LEU A 488 30.09 -6.94 -3.76
CA LEU A 488 29.68 -5.58 -3.45
C LEU A 488 28.79 -5.56 -2.20
N HIS A 489 28.84 -4.46 -1.45
CA HIS A 489 27.83 -4.14 -0.43
C HIS A 489 26.43 -4.14 -1.04
N LYS A 490 25.40 -4.63 -0.34
CA LYS A 490 24.03 -4.69 -0.90
C LYS A 490 23.45 -3.31 -1.22
N THR A 491 23.92 -2.27 -0.53
CA THR A 491 23.51 -0.87 -0.73
C THR A 491 24.40 -0.11 -1.72
N PHE A 492 25.35 -0.80 -2.37
CA PHE A 492 26.28 -0.17 -3.30
C PHE A 492 25.52 0.41 -4.50
N ARG A 493 25.87 1.65 -4.86
CA ARG A 493 25.31 2.37 -5.99
C ARG A 493 26.39 3.22 -6.66
N GLU A 494 26.24 3.44 -7.95
CA GLU A 494 27.20 4.16 -8.81
C GLU A 494 26.42 4.99 -9.82
N ASP A 495 26.77 6.27 -9.98
CA ASP A 495 26.17 7.16 -10.99
C ASP A 495 27.11 8.35 -11.31
N ARG A 496 26.76 9.18 -12.29
CA ARG A 496 27.47 10.39 -12.69
C ARG A 496 26.63 11.62 -12.43
N PHE A 497 27.25 12.69 -11.97
CA PHE A 497 26.59 13.97 -11.71
C PHE A 497 27.47 15.14 -12.14
N PRO A 498 26.89 16.29 -12.53
CA PRO A 498 27.63 17.53 -12.70
C PRO A 498 28.36 17.87 -11.41
N SER A 499 29.65 18.19 -11.49
CA SER A 499 30.47 18.50 -10.31
C SER A 499 29.95 19.71 -9.55
N GLU A 500 29.34 20.67 -10.23
CA GLU A 500 28.65 21.80 -9.58
C GLU A 500 27.57 21.32 -8.61
N THR A 501 26.71 20.39 -9.05
CA THR A 501 25.70 19.75 -8.21
C THR A 501 26.34 19.02 -7.03
N VAL A 502 27.44 18.28 -7.26
CA VAL A 502 28.14 17.56 -6.18
C VAL A 502 28.73 18.55 -5.17
N ASN A 503 29.34 19.63 -5.63
CA ASN A 503 29.91 20.67 -4.78
C ASN A 503 28.83 21.35 -3.93
N GLN A 504 27.66 21.61 -4.51
CA GLN A 504 26.54 22.24 -3.81
C GLN A 504 25.90 21.30 -2.76
N VAL A 505 25.64 20.04 -3.11
CA VAL A 505 24.92 19.10 -2.23
C VAL A 505 25.84 18.44 -1.19
N LEU A 506 27.07 18.09 -1.56
CA LEU A 506 28.02 17.39 -0.67
C LEU A 506 29.06 18.32 -0.05
N GLY A 507 29.10 19.60 -0.43
CA GLY A 507 30.11 20.55 0.05
C GLY A 507 31.53 20.26 -0.45
N TRP A 508 31.67 19.56 -1.58
CA TRP A 508 32.97 19.23 -2.18
C TRP A 508 33.52 20.39 -3.04
N ASN A 509 34.76 20.27 -3.48
CA ASN A 509 35.40 21.22 -4.40
C ASN A 509 36.05 20.48 -5.57
N LEU A 510 35.22 20.05 -6.50
CA LEU A 510 35.60 19.32 -7.71
C LEU A 510 35.74 20.31 -8.88
N GLU A 511 36.88 20.23 -9.58
CA GLU A 511 37.20 21.15 -10.69
C GLU A 511 36.75 20.65 -12.07
N GLN A 512 36.50 19.35 -12.20
CA GLN A 512 36.04 18.72 -13.44
C GLN A 512 34.56 19.00 -13.73
N GLU A 513 34.10 18.84 -14.98
CA GLU A 513 32.69 19.11 -15.35
C GLU A 513 31.71 18.09 -14.74
N GLU A 514 32.05 16.81 -14.81
CA GLU A 514 31.26 15.71 -14.24
C GLU A 514 32.10 14.82 -13.34
N SER A 515 31.47 14.34 -12.28
CA SER A 515 32.08 13.43 -11.31
C SER A 515 31.32 12.11 -11.29
N LYS A 516 32.07 11.02 -11.36
CA LYS A 516 31.53 9.68 -11.16
C LYS A 516 31.57 9.36 -9.68
N LEU A 517 30.42 9.06 -9.08
CA LEU A 517 30.29 8.82 -7.65
C LEU A 517 29.94 7.35 -7.39
N ILE A 518 30.45 6.83 -6.29
CA ILE A 518 29.97 5.60 -5.66
C ILE A 518 29.45 5.93 -4.27
N ALA A 519 28.43 5.21 -3.84
CA ALA A 519 27.92 5.33 -2.48
C ALA A 519 27.54 3.99 -1.89
N ILE A 520 27.64 3.90 -0.56
CA ILE A 520 27.02 2.87 0.25
C ILE A 520 26.23 3.52 1.39
N TRP A 521 25.41 2.75 2.08
CA TRP A 521 24.78 3.16 3.32
C TRP A 521 25.42 2.37 4.46
N SER A 522 25.80 3.11 5.50
CA SER A 522 26.23 2.58 6.79
C SER A 522 25.17 2.89 7.85
N SER A 523 25.39 2.43 9.08
CA SER A 523 24.54 2.80 10.22
C SER A 523 24.53 4.31 10.52
N GLU A 524 25.53 5.06 10.05
CA GLU A 524 25.63 6.52 10.20
C GLU A 524 25.01 7.29 9.02
N GLY A 525 24.57 6.60 7.97
CA GLY A 525 23.99 7.19 6.75
C GLY A 525 24.80 6.93 5.48
N PRO A 526 24.51 7.67 4.38
CA PRO A 526 25.19 7.49 3.11
C PRO A 526 26.66 7.91 3.18
N GLN A 527 27.55 7.03 2.76
CA GLN A 527 28.96 7.33 2.53
C GLN A 527 29.20 7.44 1.02
N VAL A 528 29.75 8.56 0.58
CA VAL A 528 29.90 8.91 -0.83
C VAL A 528 31.37 9.13 -1.15
N PHE A 529 31.83 8.56 -2.26
CA PHE A 529 33.20 8.66 -2.73
C PHE A 529 33.23 9.01 -4.21
N GLN A 530 34.21 9.81 -4.61
CA GLN A 530 34.52 9.97 -6.02
C GLN A 530 35.18 8.69 -6.54
N MET A 531 34.69 8.17 -7.66
CA MET A 531 35.24 6.95 -8.25
C MET A 531 36.43 7.25 -9.15
N GLU A 532 37.56 6.67 -8.79
CA GLU A 532 38.80 6.66 -9.58
C GLU A 532 38.76 5.57 -10.68
N SER A 533 39.63 5.68 -11.68
CA SER A 533 39.66 4.78 -12.84
C SER A 533 39.92 3.32 -12.44
N GLU A 534 40.81 3.12 -11.47
CA GLU A 534 41.28 1.85 -10.96
C GLU A 534 40.16 1.12 -10.21
N HIS A 535 39.41 1.84 -9.36
CA HIS A 535 38.21 1.33 -8.69
C HIS A 535 37.17 0.81 -9.69
N ALA A 536 36.94 1.51 -10.80
CA ALA A 536 35.92 1.13 -11.77
C ALA A 536 36.18 -0.26 -12.41
N HIS A 537 37.45 -0.57 -12.69
CA HIS A 537 37.82 -1.87 -13.24
C HIS A 537 37.66 -2.98 -12.20
N LEU A 538 38.11 -2.74 -10.97
CA LEU A 538 37.99 -3.68 -9.86
C LEU A 538 36.53 -4.04 -9.54
N LEU A 539 35.65 -3.04 -9.45
CA LEU A 539 34.22 -3.23 -9.20
C LEU A 539 33.56 -4.08 -10.29
N GLU A 540 33.97 -3.92 -11.55
CA GLU A 540 33.47 -4.72 -12.67
C GLU A 540 33.90 -6.19 -12.60
N LEU A 541 35.12 -6.48 -12.13
CA LEU A 541 35.57 -7.85 -11.86
C LEU A 541 34.69 -8.50 -10.77
N VAL A 542 34.46 -7.78 -9.67
CA VAL A 542 33.63 -8.30 -8.56
C VAL A 542 32.17 -8.53 -8.99
N ARG A 543 31.61 -7.66 -9.83
CA ARG A 543 30.26 -7.86 -10.40
C ARG A 543 30.13 -9.15 -11.20
N LYS A 544 31.19 -9.55 -11.91
CA LYS A 544 31.25 -10.79 -12.69
C LYS A 544 31.45 -12.03 -11.81
N GLY A 545 31.74 -11.84 -10.52
CA GLY A 545 32.08 -12.90 -9.59
C GLY A 545 33.53 -13.38 -9.73
N ASP A 546 34.37 -12.61 -10.43
CA ASP A 546 35.79 -12.90 -10.56
C ASP A 546 36.53 -12.43 -9.30
N LEU A 547 37.55 -13.20 -8.88
CA LEU A 547 38.47 -12.76 -7.84
C LEU A 547 39.58 -11.92 -8.48
N PRO A 548 39.75 -10.65 -8.07
CA PRO A 548 40.81 -9.79 -8.59
C PRO A 548 42.19 -10.29 -8.16
N ASP A 549 43.21 -10.01 -8.99
CA ASP A 549 44.60 -10.32 -8.67
C ASP A 549 45.07 -9.43 -7.51
N LEU A 550 45.40 -10.07 -6.38
CA LEU A 550 45.78 -9.40 -5.15
C LEU A 550 47.09 -8.64 -5.23
N GLU A 551 48.02 -9.06 -6.10
CA GLU A 551 49.27 -8.31 -6.27
C GLU A 551 49.04 -7.05 -7.10
N GLN A 552 48.11 -7.12 -8.06
CA GLN A 552 47.78 -6.00 -8.93
C GLN A 552 46.89 -4.95 -8.24
N TYR A 553 45.89 -5.37 -7.47
CA TYR A 553 44.84 -4.50 -6.94
C TYR A 553 44.88 -4.32 -5.43
N ARG A 554 46.00 -4.63 -4.75
CA ARG A 554 46.06 -4.61 -3.27
C ARG A 554 45.57 -3.31 -2.67
N GLU A 555 46.10 -2.18 -3.14
CA GLU A 555 45.80 -0.85 -2.59
C GLU A 555 44.34 -0.48 -2.82
N ASP A 556 43.81 -0.70 -4.02
CA ASP A 556 42.40 -0.44 -4.37
C ASP A 556 41.44 -1.34 -3.60
N LEU A 557 41.79 -2.62 -3.42
CA LEU A 557 41.03 -3.59 -2.64
C LEU A 557 40.98 -3.18 -1.17
N ASP A 558 42.13 -2.88 -0.57
CA ASP A 558 42.21 -2.47 0.83
C ASP A 558 41.42 -1.17 1.05
N SER A 559 41.52 -0.22 0.11
CA SER A 559 40.73 1.01 0.11
C SER A 559 39.22 0.71 0.11
N LEU A 560 38.71 -0.02 -0.89
CA LEU A 560 37.28 -0.31 -1.03
C LEU A 560 36.71 -1.22 0.07
N LEU A 561 37.52 -2.14 0.61
CA LEU A 561 37.15 -2.98 1.75
C LEU A 561 37.10 -2.15 3.05
N SER A 562 38.05 -1.23 3.25
CA SER A 562 38.10 -0.40 4.45
C SER A 562 36.92 0.56 4.57
N VAL A 563 36.39 1.02 3.44
CA VAL A 563 35.19 1.85 3.37
C VAL A 563 33.91 1.03 3.17
N GLY A 564 33.98 -0.30 3.18
CA GLY A 564 32.81 -1.18 3.10
C GLY A 564 32.11 -1.26 1.73
N VAL A 565 32.67 -0.65 0.68
CA VAL A 565 32.15 -0.77 -0.70
C VAL A 565 32.24 -2.22 -1.17
N LEU A 566 33.38 -2.85 -0.90
CA LEU A 566 33.57 -4.28 -1.03
C LEU A 566 33.34 -4.96 0.31
N VAL A 567 32.74 -6.15 0.25
CA VAL A 567 32.44 -6.99 1.40
C VAL A 567 33.13 -8.33 1.19
N TRP A 568 34.00 -8.70 2.12
CA TRP A 568 34.59 -10.02 2.19
C TRP A 568 33.93 -10.82 3.32
N LEU A 569 33.31 -11.94 2.95
CA LEU A 569 32.63 -12.86 3.88
C LEU A 569 33.47 -14.14 4.00
N PRO A 570 34.14 -14.39 5.15
CA PRO A 570 34.85 -15.65 5.38
C PRO A 570 33.86 -16.84 5.44
N ILE A 571 34.27 -17.99 4.91
CA ILE A 571 33.49 -19.25 4.90
C ILE A 571 34.01 -20.25 5.92
#